data_AF-A0A9P6Z7G6-F1
#
_entry.id   AF-A0A9P6Z7G6-F1
#
_cell.length_a   1.000
_cell.length_b   1.000
_cell.length_c   1.000
_cell.angle_alpha   90.00
_cell.angle_beta   90.00
_cell.angle_gamma   90.00
#
_symmetry.space_group_name_H-M   'P 1'
#
loop_
_entity.id
_entity.type
_entity.pdbx_description
1 polymer ?
#
loop_
_entity_poly.entity_id
_entity_poly.type
_entity_poly.pdbx_seq_one_letter_code
_entity_poly.pdbx_strand_id
1 'polypeptide(L)'
;MSTLFVRQGEDTVENTNDLLELVISELQEKHNILHSHYSQLGKGFEKTIKPWALVFCKNIEDIEKTFHEESQEAEQKTWLDLIRICRVETAHQLRAVLCGIHIKPNTIGEEIDILRWIEEEKNGQPPSIVVVIDLFDLMLSNKSDNEYAETLRYLSIK
;
A
#
# COMPACT_ATOMS: atom_id res chain seq x y z
N MET A 1 7.20 5.91 7.62
CA MET A 1 6.33 4.99 6.85
C MET A 1 5.11 4.74 7.71
N SER A 2 3.90 4.97 7.19
CA SER A 2 2.66 4.59 7.87
C SER A 2 2.28 3.16 7.47
N THR A 3 1.76 2.35 8.40
CA THR A 3 1.21 1.03 8.07
C THR A 3 -0.27 0.98 8.43
N LEU A 4 -1.09 0.64 7.44
CA LEU A 4 -2.54 0.48 7.55
C LEU A 4 -2.87 -1.01 7.38
N PHE A 5 -3.54 -1.58 8.37
CA PHE A 5 -4.15 -2.89 8.24
C PHE A 5 -5.63 -2.68 8.00
N VAL A 6 -6.19 -3.26 6.94
CA VAL A 6 -7.58 -3.07 6.51
C VAL A 6 -8.26 -4.43 6.45
N ARG A 7 -9.48 -4.50 6.99
CA ARG A 7 -10.39 -5.63 6.82
C ARG A 7 -11.55 -5.18 5.93
N GLN A 8 -11.76 -5.84 4.81
CA GLN A 8 -12.94 -5.68 3.96
C GLN A 8 -14.09 -6.50 4.56
N GLY A 9 -15.28 -5.91 4.53
CA GLY A 9 -16.53 -6.60 4.85
C GLY A 9 -17.04 -7.38 3.64
N GLU A 10 -18.28 -7.86 3.73
CA GLU A 10 -18.91 -8.68 2.68
C GLU A 10 -19.15 -7.94 1.36
N ASP A 11 -19.28 -6.61 1.39
CA ASP A 11 -19.40 -5.79 0.17
C ASP A 11 -18.03 -5.42 -0.39
N THR A 12 -17.46 -6.32 -1.18
CA THR A 12 -16.09 -6.19 -1.68
C THR A 12 -15.88 -4.97 -2.58
N VAL A 13 -16.90 -4.50 -3.29
CA VAL A 13 -16.78 -3.39 -4.25
C VAL A 13 -16.82 -2.05 -3.52
N GLU A 14 -17.82 -1.82 -2.67
CA GLU A 14 -17.93 -0.57 -1.88
C GLU A 14 -16.71 -0.41 -0.96
N ASN A 15 -16.27 -1.49 -0.31
CA ASN A 15 -15.09 -1.48 0.53
C ASN A 15 -13.77 -1.24 -0.24
N THR A 16 -13.72 -1.55 -1.54
CA THR A 16 -12.53 -1.30 -2.37
C THR A 16 -12.45 0.17 -2.81
N ASN A 17 -13.59 0.82 -3.06
CA ASN A 17 -13.66 2.26 -3.32
C ASN A 17 -13.24 3.07 -2.09
N ASP A 18 -13.82 2.77 -0.94
CA ASP A 18 -13.48 3.44 0.33
C ASP A 18 -12.00 3.26 0.67
N LEU A 19 -11.45 2.07 0.39
CA LEU A 19 -10.04 1.80 0.57
C LEU A 19 -9.17 2.68 -0.35
N LEU A 20 -9.56 2.80 -1.61
CA LEU A 20 -8.87 3.62 -2.60
C LEU A 20 -8.83 5.09 -2.18
N GLU A 21 -9.98 5.63 -1.79
CA GLU A 21 -10.08 7.00 -1.28
C GLU A 21 -9.18 7.21 -0.05
N LEU A 22 -9.17 6.24 0.88
CA LEU A 22 -8.29 6.27 2.05
C LEU A 22 -6.80 6.30 1.65
N VAL A 23 -6.38 5.43 0.73
CA VAL A 23 -4.97 5.36 0.26
C VAL A 23 -4.57 6.66 -0.42
N ILE A 24 -5.43 7.19 -1.30
CA ILE A 24 -5.17 8.44 -2.03
C ILE A 24 -5.08 9.61 -1.05
N SER A 25 -6.01 9.71 -0.11
CA SER A 25 -6.02 10.76 0.92
C SER A 25 -4.74 10.75 1.76
N GLU A 26 -4.31 9.58 2.22
CA GLU A 26 -3.06 9.43 2.96
C GLU A 26 -1.83 9.78 2.10
N LEU A 27 -1.82 9.40 0.82
CA LEU A 27 -0.74 9.78 -0.11
C LEU A 27 -0.67 11.29 -0.31
N GLN A 28 -1.82 11.96 -0.45
CA GLN A 28 -1.91 13.41 -0.56
C GLN A 28 -1.43 14.10 0.72
N GLU A 29 -1.82 13.61 1.90
CA GLU A 29 -1.34 14.13 3.18
C GLU A 29 0.18 14.01 3.28
N LYS A 30 0.74 12.82 2.98
CA LYS A 30 2.19 12.60 2.97
C LYS A 30 2.89 13.49 1.94
N HIS A 31 2.30 13.69 0.78
CA HIS A 31 2.84 14.56 -0.25
C HIS A 31 2.94 16.00 0.26
N ASN A 32 1.88 16.51 0.90
CA ASN A 32 1.86 17.86 1.46
C ASN A 32 2.89 18.03 2.59
N ILE A 33 3.03 17.03 3.47
CA ILE A 33 4.05 17.03 4.53
C ILE A 33 5.45 17.07 3.92
N LEU A 34 5.75 16.19 2.96
CA LEU A 34 7.05 16.15 2.30
C LEU A 34 7.31 17.46 1.54
N HIS A 35 6.35 17.95 0.77
CA HIS A 35 6.48 19.19 0.03
C HIS A 35 6.79 20.37 0.97
N SER A 36 6.08 20.48 2.10
CA SER A 36 6.38 21.53 3.08
C SER A 36 7.80 21.41 3.66
N HIS A 37 8.25 20.19 3.97
CA HIS A 37 9.57 19.92 4.55
C HIS A 37 10.71 20.22 3.56
N TYR A 38 10.53 19.84 2.30
CA TYR A 38 11.54 19.95 1.24
C TYR A 38 11.42 21.23 0.40
N SER A 39 10.40 22.06 0.62
CA SER A 39 10.18 23.34 -0.08
C SER A 39 11.40 24.27 -0.04
N GLN A 40 12.19 24.18 1.03
CA GLN A 40 13.39 25.00 1.24
C GLN A 40 14.63 24.49 0.47
N LEU A 41 14.60 23.25 -0.02
CA LEU A 41 15.72 22.60 -0.72
C LEU A 41 15.67 22.81 -2.25
N GLY A 42 14.65 23.53 -2.74
CA GLY A 42 14.51 23.97 -4.12
C GLY A 42 13.72 23.01 -5.01
N LYS A 43 13.26 23.53 -6.17
CA LYS A 43 12.36 22.84 -7.12
C LYS A 43 12.90 21.51 -7.69
N GLY A 44 14.21 21.27 -7.60
CA GLY A 44 14.83 20.01 -8.01
C GLY A 44 14.41 18.84 -7.10
N PHE A 45 14.28 19.08 -5.79
CA PHE A 45 13.92 18.06 -4.80
C PHE A 45 12.43 17.70 -4.80
N GLU A 46 11.56 18.64 -5.19
CA GLU A 46 10.11 18.43 -5.31
C GLU A 46 9.76 17.27 -6.26
N LYS A 47 10.62 17.00 -7.25
CA LYS A 47 10.42 15.91 -8.21
C LYS A 47 11.08 14.60 -7.80
N THR A 48 12.04 14.65 -6.87
CA THR A 48 12.87 13.49 -6.50
C THR A 48 12.23 12.62 -5.43
N ILE A 49 11.45 13.22 -4.52
CA ILE A 49 10.82 12.49 -3.40
C ILE A 49 9.31 12.51 -3.62
N LYS A 50 8.78 11.39 -4.12
CA LYS A 50 7.33 11.20 -4.27
C LYS A 50 6.86 10.09 -3.34
N PRO A 51 5.87 10.35 -2.47
CA PRO A 51 5.29 9.28 -1.69
C PRO A 51 4.62 8.28 -2.62
N TRP A 52 4.70 7.01 -2.25
CA TRP A 52 4.06 5.92 -2.96
C TRP A 52 3.54 4.89 -1.96
N ALA A 53 2.51 4.15 -2.34
CA ALA A 53 1.84 3.18 -1.47
C ALA A 53 2.09 1.76 -1.97
N LEU A 54 2.29 0.84 -1.04
CA LEU A 54 2.37 -0.59 -1.31
C LEU A 54 1.16 -1.29 -0.69
N VAL A 55 0.32 -1.89 -1.53
CA VAL A 55 -0.93 -2.53 -1.14
C VAL A 55 -0.77 -4.04 -1.26
N PHE A 56 -1.02 -4.76 -0.17
CA PHE A 56 -1.00 -6.22 -0.12
C PHE A 56 -2.42 -6.77 -0.06
N CYS A 57 -2.75 -7.68 -0.97
CA CYS A 57 -4.06 -8.34 -1.02
C CYS A 57 -3.94 -9.81 -1.43
N LYS A 58 -5.00 -10.59 -1.21
CA LYS A 58 -5.12 -11.94 -1.77
C LYS A 58 -5.66 -11.92 -3.19
N ASN A 59 -6.69 -11.10 -3.44
CA ASN A 59 -7.27 -10.94 -4.76
C ASN A 59 -6.83 -9.60 -5.38
N ILE A 60 -6.02 -9.67 -6.43
CA ILE A 60 -5.60 -8.48 -7.19
C ILE A 60 -6.71 -7.99 -8.11
N GLU A 61 -7.49 -8.91 -8.67
CA GLU A 61 -8.38 -8.64 -9.81
C GLU A 61 -9.49 -7.66 -9.44
N ASP A 62 -10.06 -7.80 -8.24
CA ASP A 62 -11.10 -6.90 -7.73
C ASP A 62 -10.57 -5.48 -7.57
N ILE A 63 -9.35 -5.34 -7.04
CA ILE A 63 -8.72 -4.04 -6.82
C ILE A 63 -8.32 -3.42 -8.16
N GLU A 64 -7.68 -4.17 -9.05
CA GLU A 64 -7.27 -3.66 -10.37
C GLU A 64 -8.45 -3.22 -11.22
N LYS A 65 -9.58 -3.94 -11.13
CA LYS A 65 -10.81 -3.57 -11.81
C LYS A 65 -11.33 -2.22 -11.30
N THR A 66 -11.42 -2.05 -9.99
CA THR A 66 -11.81 -0.76 -9.41
C THR A 66 -10.84 0.37 -9.78
N PHE A 67 -9.54 0.10 -9.77
CA PHE A 67 -8.52 1.07 -10.21
C PHE A 67 -8.74 1.49 -11.66
N HIS A 68 -9.09 0.56 -12.55
CA HIS A 68 -9.37 0.87 -13.95
C HIS A 68 -10.65 1.70 -14.10
N GLU A 69 -11.69 1.39 -13.34
CA GLU A 69 -12.98 2.07 -13.40
C GLU A 69 -12.89 3.52 -12.88
N GLU A 70 -12.16 3.75 -11.78
CA GLU A 70 -11.93 5.08 -11.18
C GLU A 70 -10.88 5.92 -11.94
N SER A 71 -10.00 5.31 -12.74
CA SER A 71 -8.93 6.04 -13.48
C SER A 71 -9.41 7.02 -14.57
N GLN A 72 -10.73 7.22 -14.71
CA GLN A 72 -11.32 8.11 -15.70
C GLN A 72 -11.04 9.60 -15.41
N GLU A 73 -10.76 9.96 -14.14
CA GLU A 73 -10.32 11.30 -13.79
C GLU A 73 -8.79 11.44 -13.85
N ALA A 74 -8.29 12.42 -14.62
CA ALA A 74 -6.85 12.60 -14.86
C ALA A 74 -6.03 12.85 -13.58
N GLU A 75 -6.65 13.49 -12.58
CA GLU A 75 -6.01 13.75 -11.29
C GLU A 75 -5.91 12.47 -10.43
N GLN A 76 -7.00 11.69 -10.35
CA GLN A 76 -6.99 10.39 -9.67
C GLN A 76 -5.98 9.43 -10.31
N LYS A 77 -5.91 9.39 -11.65
CA LYS A 77 -4.94 8.57 -12.39
C LYS A 77 -3.49 8.81 -11.95
N THR A 78 -3.13 10.06 -11.67
CA THR A 78 -1.77 10.41 -11.21
C THR A 78 -1.46 9.79 -9.84
N TRP A 79 -2.45 9.71 -8.95
CA TRP A 79 -2.29 9.09 -7.63
C TRP A 79 -2.31 7.57 -7.71
N LEU A 80 -3.13 7.00 -8.61
CA LEU A 80 -3.18 5.56 -8.85
C LEU A 80 -1.83 5.02 -9.35
N ASP A 81 -1.11 5.77 -10.20
CA ASP A 81 0.25 5.43 -10.66
C ASP A 81 1.30 5.36 -9.51
N LEU A 82 0.98 5.93 -8.34
CA LEU A 82 1.82 5.89 -7.14
C LEU A 82 1.48 4.73 -6.22
N ILE A 83 0.52 3.87 -6.58
CA ILE A 83 0.13 2.71 -5.79
C ILE A 83 0.61 1.43 -6.49
N ARG A 84 1.34 0.60 -5.75
CA ARG A 84 1.74 -0.74 -6.20
C ARG A 84 0.92 -1.78 -5.47
N ILE A 85 0.16 -2.59 -6.20
CA ILE A 85 -0.57 -3.72 -5.65
C ILE A 85 0.30 -4.98 -5.73
N CYS A 86 0.31 -5.77 -4.67
CA CYS A 86 1.07 -7.01 -4.55
C CYS A 86 0.18 -8.11 -3.98
N ARG A 87 0.15 -9.24 -4.69
CA ARG A 87 -0.54 -10.44 -4.24
C ARG A 87 0.29 -11.16 -3.19
N VAL A 88 -0.33 -11.50 -2.08
CA VAL A 88 0.27 -12.33 -1.03
C VAL A 88 -0.73 -13.38 -0.58
N GLU A 89 -0.28 -14.63 -0.57
CA GLU A 89 -1.10 -15.78 -0.20
C GLU A 89 -0.99 -16.10 1.30
N THR A 90 0.16 -15.80 1.89
CA THR A 90 0.48 -16.24 3.26
C THR A 90 1.06 -15.12 4.13
N ALA A 91 0.87 -15.25 5.44
CA ALA A 91 1.49 -14.39 6.44
C ALA A 91 3.02 -14.44 6.40
N HIS A 92 3.59 -15.56 5.96
CA HIS A 92 5.04 -15.73 5.84
C HIS A 92 5.60 -14.91 4.68
N GLN A 93 4.92 -14.91 3.54
CA GLN A 93 5.26 -14.05 2.40
C GLN A 93 5.16 -12.57 2.78
N LEU A 94 4.06 -12.16 3.41
CA LEU A 94 3.91 -10.79 3.89
C LEU A 94 5.05 -10.39 4.84
N ARG A 95 5.35 -11.23 5.85
CA ARG A 95 6.46 -10.97 6.79
C ARG A 95 7.80 -10.87 6.07
N ALA A 96 8.08 -11.76 5.14
CA ALA A 96 9.33 -11.73 4.37
C ALA A 96 9.49 -10.41 3.59
N VAL A 97 8.43 -9.96 2.92
CA VAL A 97 8.44 -8.69 2.17
C VAL A 97 8.58 -7.49 3.11
N LEU A 98 7.77 -7.43 4.18
CA LEU A 98 7.81 -6.32 5.14
C LEU A 98 9.17 -6.21 5.83
N CYS A 99 9.77 -7.33 6.22
CA CYS A 99 11.13 -7.34 6.76
C CYS A 99 12.15 -6.94 5.69
N GLY A 100 12.00 -7.43 4.46
CA GLY A 100 12.89 -7.13 3.34
C GLY A 100 12.93 -5.66 2.94
N ILE A 101 11.81 -4.92 3.03
CA ILE A 101 11.78 -3.48 2.75
C ILE A 101 12.75 -2.69 3.65
N HIS A 102 13.03 -3.19 4.86
CA HIS A 102 13.90 -2.55 5.84
C HIS A 102 15.33 -3.12 5.84
N ILE A 103 15.59 -4.18 5.09
CA ILE A 103 16.87 -4.90 5.09
C ILE A 103 17.39 -4.91 3.66
N LYS A 104 18.55 -4.27 3.44
CA LYS A 104 19.22 -4.37 2.14
C LYS A 104 19.49 -5.84 1.82
N PRO A 105 19.07 -6.36 0.66
CA PRO A 105 19.35 -7.75 0.30
C PRO A 105 20.87 -7.95 0.25
N ASN A 106 21.37 -8.94 0.99
CA ASN A 106 22.80 -9.24 1.07
C ASN A 106 23.30 -10.05 -0.14
N THR A 107 22.39 -10.54 -0.99
CA THR A 107 22.68 -11.54 -2.02
C THR A 107 21.82 -11.36 -3.26
N ILE A 108 22.47 -11.22 -4.42
CA ILE A 108 21.90 -11.02 -5.77
C ILE A 108 20.95 -12.18 -6.21
N GLY A 109 20.90 -13.28 -5.46
CA GLY A 109 20.12 -14.49 -5.79
C GLY A 109 18.85 -14.73 -4.95
N GLU A 110 18.56 -13.91 -3.93
CA GLU A 110 17.39 -14.04 -3.04
C GLU A 110 16.42 -12.86 -3.18
N GLU A 111 16.43 -12.17 -4.31
CA GLU A 111 15.62 -10.97 -4.50
C GLU A 111 14.15 -11.35 -4.68
N ILE A 112 13.36 -11.05 -3.65
CA ILE A 112 11.91 -10.99 -3.78
C ILE A 112 11.60 -9.94 -4.86
N ASP A 113 10.79 -10.30 -5.86
CA ASP A 113 10.55 -9.47 -7.07
C ASP A 113 10.17 -8.01 -6.74
N ILE A 114 9.41 -7.81 -5.66
CA ILE A 114 9.03 -6.46 -5.19
C ILE A 114 10.22 -5.66 -4.64
N LEU A 115 11.20 -6.27 -3.99
CA LEU A 115 12.38 -5.57 -3.48
C LEU A 115 13.28 -5.09 -4.62
N ARG A 116 13.47 -5.94 -5.63
CA ARG A 116 14.16 -5.56 -6.87
C ARG A 116 13.43 -4.41 -7.57
N TRP A 117 12.11 -4.51 -7.70
CA TRP A 117 11.30 -3.44 -8.28
C TRP A 117 11.43 -2.11 -7.51
N ILE A 118 11.48 -2.14 -6.18
CA ILE A 118 11.71 -0.92 -5.38
C ILE A 118 13.06 -0.28 -5.71
N GLU A 119 14.11 -1.09 -5.83
CA GLU A 119 15.45 -0.60 -6.19
C GLU A 119 15.46 -0.01 -7.61
N GLU A 120 14.89 -0.71 -8.60
CA GLU A 120 14.92 -0.33 -10.01
C GLU A 120 13.97 0.85 -10.34
N GLU A 121 12.72 0.78 -9.89
CA GLU A 121 11.66 1.72 -10.30
C GLU A 121 11.43 2.87 -9.31
N LYS A 122 11.85 2.69 -8.05
CA LYS A 122 11.70 3.71 -6.98
C LYS A 122 13.03 4.23 -6.46
N ASN A 123 14.16 3.88 -7.09
CA ASN A 123 15.51 4.27 -6.66
C ASN A 123 15.79 3.91 -5.19
N GLY A 124 15.29 2.76 -4.74
CA GLY A 124 15.44 2.28 -3.37
C GLY A 124 14.62 3.06 -2.33
N GLN A 125 13.72 3.97 -2.75
CA GLN A 125 12.87 4.70 -1.81
C GLN A 125 11.79 3.77 -1.25
N PRO A 126 11.72 3.59 0.09
CA PRO A 126 10.71 2.74 0.69
C PRO A 126 9.31 3.35 0.51
N PRO A 127 8.25 2.52 0.56
CA PRO A 127 6.89 3.03 0.50
C PRO A 127 6.61 4.00 1.65
N SER A 128 5.82 5.04 1.36
CA SER A 128 5.36 5.98 2.38
C SER A 128 4.21 5.40 3.20
N ILE A 129 3.40 4.56 2.56
CA ILE A 129 2.24 3.88 3.13
C ILE A 129 2.31 2.41 2.73
N VAL A 130 2.11 1.53 3.70
CA VAL A 130 1.91 0.10 3.46
C VAL A 130 0.49 -0.25 3.89
N VAL A 131 -0.30 -0.80 2.97
CA VAL A 131 -1.67 -1.24 3.22
C VAL A 131 -1.73 -2.75 3.12
N VAL A 132 -2.40 -3.38 4.08
CA VAL A 132 -2.57 -4.83 4.14
C VAL A 132 -4.04 -5.16 4.24
N ILE A 133 -4.61 -5.80 3.22
CA ILE A 133 -6.04 -6.08 3.07
C ILE A 133 -6.32 -7.56 3.37
N ASP A 134 -7.28 -7.83 4.27
CA ASP A 134 -7.82 -9.18 4.56
C ASP A 134 -6.77 -10.24 4.95
N LEU A 135 -5.65 -9.76 5.47
CA LEU A 135 -4.67 -10.58 6.19
C LEU A 135 -4.81 -10.40 7.70
N PHE A 136 -5.86 -9.70 8.16
CA PHE A 136 -6.19 -9.60 9.58
C PHE A 136 -6.47 -10.99 10.17
N ASP A 137 -7.13 -11.89 9.45
CA ASP A 137 -7.38 -13.26 9.91
C ASP A 137 -6.07 -14.06 10.07
N LEU A 138 -5.04 -13.72 9.30
CA LEU A 138 -3.72 -14.33 9.43
C LEU A 138 -2.95 -13.80 10.66
N MET A 139 -3.17 -12.54 11.03
CA MET A 139 -2.64 -11.92 12.26
C MET A 139 -3.43 -12.32 13.52
N LEU A 140 -4.74 -12.58 13.37
CA LEU A 140 -5.70 -12.86 14.43
C LEU A 140 -6.06 -14.35 14.54
N SER A 141 -5.19 -15.25 14.06
CA SER A 141 -5.38 -16.72 14.04
C SER A 141 -5.63 -17.39 15.40
N ASN A 142 -5.94 -16.61 16.45
CA ASN A 142 -6.39 -17.02 17.77
C ASN A 142 -7.84 -16.61 18.13
N LYS A 143 -8.70 -16.12 17.24
CA LYS A 143 -10.10 -15.85 17.61
C LYS A 143 -11.13 -16.41 16.63
N SER A 144 -11.94 -17.28 17.22
CA SER A 144 -13.17 -17.93 16.77
C SER A 144 -14.15 -17.03 16.04
N ASP A 145 -14.76 -17.61 15.00
CA ASP A 145 -16.09 -17.36 14.44
C ASP A 145 -16.91 -16.33 15.20
N ASN A 146 -17.02 -15.13 14.65
CA ASN A 146 -18.14 -14.25 14.90
C ASN A 146 -18.49 -13.55 13.60
N GLU A 147 -19.54 -14.07 12.96
CA GLU A 147 -20.28 -13.47 11.85
C GLU A 147 -20.96 -12.18 12.35
N TYR A 148 -20.33 -11.05 12.10
CA TYR A 148 -21.03 -9.77 12.07
C TYR A 148 -20.66 -9.06 10.77
N ALA A 149 -21.68 -8.69 10.00
CA ALA A 149 -21.57 -7.79 8.87
C ALA A 149 -20.98 -6.47 9.37
N GLU A 150 -19.68 -6.27 9.15
CA GLU A 150 -18.95 -5.10 9.62
C GLU A 150 -18.34 -4.34 8.43
N THR A 151 -18.54 -3.03 8.47
CA THR A 151 -17.93 -2.01 7.60
C THR A 151 -16.40 -2.06 7.60
N LEU A 152 -15.77 -1.40 6.61
CA LEU A 152 -14.32 -1.28 6.51
C LEU A 152 -13.69 -0.84 7.84
N ARG A 153 -12.88 -1.72 8.43
CA ARG A 153 -12.13 -1.43 9.67
C ARG A 153 -10.66 -1.37 9.34
N TYR A 154 -10.00 -0.30 9.78
CA TYR A 154 -8.55 -0.18 9.65
C TYR A 154 -7.85 0.16 10.96
N LEU A 155 -6.66 -0.41 11.13
CA LEU A 155 -5.73 -0.10 12.21
C LEU A 155 -4.55 0.66 11.60
N SER A 156 -4.34 1.90 12.04
CA SER A 156 -3.18 2.71 11.66
C SER A 156 -2.10 2.58 12.75
N ILE A 157 -0.90 2.16 12.34
CA ILE A 157 0.30 2.21 13.17
C ILE A 157 1.18 3.34 12.61
N LYS A 158 1.36 4.40 13.40
CA LYS A 158 2.16 5.59 13.07
C LYS A 158 3.59 5.45 13.53
#